data_AF-A0A7V5LFR7-F1
#
_entry.id   AF-A0A7V5LFR7-F1
#
_cell.length_a   1.000
_cell.length_b   1.000
_cell.length_c   1.000
_cell.angle_alpha   90.00
_cell.angle_beta   90.00
_cell.angle_gamma   90.00
#
_symmetry.space_group_name_H-M   'P 1'
#
loop_
_entity.id
_entity.type
_entity.pdbx_description
1 polymer ?
#
loop_
_entity_poly.entity_id
_entity_poly.type
_entity_poly.pdbx_seq_one_letter_code
_entity_poly.pdbx_strand_id
1 'polypeptide(L)'
;MMARIIMHLDMDSYFASVEQQANPSLRGIPIGVTGRPDESSIIVAASREAKRCGVKSAMPNWEARKICPSLKLVSGRAERYIATTKRFLSILKGYTPLLEVFSIDEVFMDITQEERRYGGALAMARSIKEEFRAALGEHITATIGIAPNKAFAKLIAKRSKPDGIGQLKSEDIPPLLAEIAIGEVCGIGRRIEERLQRVGIHT
;
A
#
# COMPACT_ATOMS: atom_id res chain seq x y z
N MET A 1 -2.84 -30.53 -7.71
CA MET A 1 -3.05 -29.12 -8.13
C MET A 1 -1.98 -28.28 -7.43
N MET A 2 -1.21 -27.44 -8.14
CA MET A 2 -0.25 -26.55 -7.47
C MET A 2 -1.01 -25.55 -6.59
N ALA A 3 -0.55 -25.33 -5.36
CA ALA A 3 -1.11 -24.30 -4.50
C ALA A 3 -0.86 -22.92 -5.13
N ARG A 4 -1.91 -22.08 -5.20
CA ARG A 4 -1.77 -20.72 -5.74
C ARG A 4 -0.91 -19.86 -4.82
N ILE A 5 -0.13 -18.97 -5.43
CA ILE A 5 0.66 -17.96 -4.73
C ILE A 5 0.30 -16.60 -5.32
N ILE A 6 -0.37 -15.79 -4.52
CA ILE A 6 -0.81 -14.46 -4.87
C ILE A 6 0.08 -13.44 -4.18
N MET A 7 0.58 -12.48 -4.95
CA MET A 7 1.30 -11.32 -4.45
C MET A 7 0.39 -10.08 -4.56
N HIS A 8 0.25 -9.32 -3.48
CA HIS A 8 -0.37 -8.00 -3.47
C HIS A 8 0.71 -6.96 -3.25
N LEU A 9 0.75 -5.94 -4.11
CA LEU A 9 1.68 -4.83 -4.01
C LEU A 9 0.87 -3.57 -3.75
N ASP A 10 1.33 -2.77 -2.79
CA ASP A 10 0.69 -1.54 -2.33
C ASP A 10 1.77 -0.46 -2.15
N MET A 11 1.74 0.59 -2.98
CA MET A 11 2.74 1.65 -2.95
C MET A 11 2.60 2.52 -1.69
N ASP A 12 3.68 2.71 -0.95
CA ASP A 12 3.61 3.34 0.36
C ASP A 12 3.44 4.86 0.28
N SER A 13 2.36 5.35 0.88
CA SER A 13 2.04 6.79 0.91
C SER A 13 2.09 7.41 -0.50
N TYR A 14 1.55 6.68 -1.47
CA TYR A 14 1.87 6.80 -2.89
C TYR A 14 2.02 8.22 -3.42
N PHE A 15 0.97 9.05 -3.35
CA PHE A 15 1.03 10.41 -3.90
C PHE A 15 2.08 11.28 -3.20
N ALA A 16 2.22 11.17 -1.88
CA ALA A 16 3.23 11.90 -1.13
C ALA A 16 4.65 11.45 -1.53
N SER A 17 4.85 10.15 -1.68
CA SER A 17 6.14 9.57 -2.11
C SER A 17 6.50 9.97 -3.54
N VAL A 18 5.53 10.05 -4.46
CA VAL A 18 5.75 10.56 -5.83
C VAL A 18 6.15 12.03 -5.81
N GLU A 19 5.49 12.86 -5.00
CA GLU A 19 5.84 14.28 -4.85
C GLU A 19 7.23 14.46 -4.20
N GLN A 20 7.59 13.65 -3.21
CA GLN A 20 8.93 13.65 -2.59
C GLN A 20 10.02 13.15 -3.54
N GLN A 21 9.70 12.19 -4.40
CA GLN A 21 10.62 11.73 -5.44
C GLN A 21 10.86 12.85 -6.46
N ALA A 22 9.81 13.53 -6.89
CA ALA A 22 9.87 14.61 -7.89
C ALA A 22 10.48 15.92 -7.35
N ASN A 23 10.36 16.19 -6.06
CA ASN A 23 10.90 17.39 -5.42
C ASN A 23 11.66 17.04 -4.13
N PRO A 24 13.00 16.99 -4.17
CA PRO A 24 13.81 16.65 -3.01
C PRO A 24 13.62 17.55 -1.79
N SER A 25 13.18 18.81 -1.95
CA SER A 25 12.88 19.71 -0.83
C SER A 25 11.69 19.29 0.03
N LEU A 26 10.91 18.30 -0.41
CA LEU A 26 9.78 17.74 0.34
C LEU A 26 10.17 16.50 1.17
N ARG A 27 11.40 16.01 1.04
CA ARG A 27 11.89 14.82 1.73
C ARG A 27 12.19 15.14 3.19
N GLY A 28 11.90 14.19 4.08
CA GLY A 28 12.18 14.33 5.52
C GLY A 28 11.28 15.32 6.27
N ILE A 29 10.32 15.96 5.60
CA ILE A 29 9.34 16.87 6.23
C ILE A 29 7.90 16.33 6.11
N PRO A 30 7.00 16.67 7.05
CA PRO A 30 5.60 16.29 6.97
C PRO A 30 4.92 17.00 5.80
N ILE A 31 4.44 16.21 4.83
CA ILE A 31 3.65 16.73 3.71
C ILE A 31 2.28 16.06 3.64
N GLY A 32 1.29 16.83 3.20
CA GLY A 32 -0.05 16.37 2.89
C GLY A 32 -0.39 16.73 1.45
N VAL A 33 -0.58 15.73 0.60
CA VAL A 33 -1.10 15.94 -0.75
C VAL A 33 -2.59 16.23 -0.66
N THR A 34 -3.04 17.29 -1.32
CA THR A 34 -4.43 17.74 -1.32
C THR A 34 -4.89 18.14 -2.73
N GLY A 35 -6.19 18.11 -2.97
CA GLY A 35 -6.78 18.54 -4.25
C GLY A 35 -6.73 20.06 -4.43
N ARG A 36 -6.92 20.81 -3.34
CA ARG A 36 -6.73 22.26 -3.27
C ARG A 36 -6.02 22.61 -1.97
N PRO A 37 -5.04 23.53 -1.98
CA PRO A 37 -4.30 23.91 -0.78
C PRO A 37 -5.10 24.90 0.10
N ASP A 38 -6.42 24.74 0.20
CA ASP A 38 -7.31 25.50 1.06
C ASP A 38 -7.74 24.68 2.28
N GLU A 39 -8.25 25.32 3.32
CA GLU A 39 -8.60 24.67 4.59
C GLU A 39 -9.79 23.72 4.50
N SER A 40 -10.67 23.91 3.51
CA SER A 40 -11.88 23.13 3.32
C SER A 40 -11.64 21.80 2.60
N SER A 41 -10.50 21.67 1.92
CA SER A 41 -10.08 20.43 1.29
C SER A 41 -9.59 19.41 2.32
N ILE A 42 -9.31 18.20 1.82
CA ILE A 42 -8.86 17.07 2.63
C ILE A 42 -7.45 16.64 2.21
N ILE A 43 -6.80 15.94 3.13
CA ILE A 43 -5.57 15.20 2.88
C ILE A 43 -5.92 13.97 2.03
N VAL A 44 -5.51 13.97 0.77
CA VAL A 44 -5.64 12.81 -0.13
C VAL A 44 -4.60 11.75 0.27
N ALA A 45 -3.36 12.17 0.48
CA ALA A 45 -2.29 11.30 0.97
C ALA A 45 -1.36 12.05 1.92
N ALA A 46 -1.07 11.44 3.07
CA ALA A 46 -0.08 11.94 4.02
C ALA A 46 1.26 11.21 3.81
N SER A 47 2.38 11.95 3.89
CA SER A 47 3.71 11.34 3.92
C SER A 47 3.91 10.51 5.19
N ARG A 48 4.98 9.71 5.22
CA ARG A 48 5.37 8.93 6.41
C ARG A 48 5.62 9.86 7.60
N GLU A 49 6.26 11.01 7.36
CA GLU A 49 6.51 12.07 8.34
C GLU A 49 5.19 12.62 8.91
N ALA A 50 4.24 12.95 8.04
CA ALA A 50 2.94 13.48 8.47
C ALA A 50 2.11 12.44 9.24
N LYS A 51 2.16 11.17 8.83
CA LYS A 51 1.51 10.05 9.54
C LYS A 51 2.07 9.85 10.94
N ARG A 52 3.38 10.03 11.15
CA ARG A 52 4.00 10.00 12.49
C ARG A 52 3.47 11.10 13.41
N CYS A 53 3.08 12.25 12.85
CA CYS A 53 2.41 13.31 13.60
C CYS A 53 0.92 13.03 13.87
N GLY A 54 0.34 11.98 13.28
CA GLY A 54 -1.08 11.63 13.42
C GLY A 54 -1.97 12.11 12.28
N VAL A 55 -1.42 12.70 11.22
CA VAL A 55 -2.19 13.10 10.03
C VAL A 55 -2.64 11.86 9.27
N LYS A 56 -3.92 11.83 8.89
CA LYS A 56 -4.55 10.70 8.19
C LYS A 56 -5.09 11.14 6.83
N SER A 57 -5.16 10.22 5.88
CA SER A 57 -5.94 10.44 4.65
C SER A 57 -7.42 10.67 5.00
N ALA A 58 -8.11 11.44 4.16
CA ALA A 58 -9.47 11.94 4.37
C ALA A 58 -9.68 12.91 5.55
N MET A 59 -8.61 13.27 6.28
CA MET A 59 -8.65 14.32 7.29
C MET A 59 -8.78 15.70 6.64
N PRO A 60 -9.61 16.62 7.15
CA PRO A 60 -9.63 18.01 6.71
C PRO A 60 -8.27 18.71 6.89
N ASN A 61 -7.92 19.60 5.97
CA ASN A 61 -6.63 20.29 5.98
C ASN A 61 -6.43 21.13 7.26
N TRP A 62 -7.48 21.79 7.76
CA TRP A 62 -7.42 22.56 9.01
C TRP A 62 -7.09 21.68 10.23
N GLU A 63 -7.70 20.48 10.30
CA GLU A 63 -7.47 19.54 11.39
C GLU A 63 -6.06 18.97 11.32
N ALA A 64 -5.61 18.61 10.11
CA ALA A 64 -4.27 18.14 9.86
C ALA A 64 -3.19 19.15 10.27
N ARG A 65 -3.40 20.44 10.01
CA ARG A 65 -2.51 21.52 10.46
C ARG A 65 -2.54 21.74 11.96
N LYS A 66 -3.69 21.56 12.61
CA LYS A 66 -3.77 21.61 14.07
C LYS A 66 -2.98 20.48 14.72
N ILE A 67 -3.03 19.28 14.13
CA ILE A 67 -2.29 18.09 14.59
C ILE A 67 -0.78 18.23 14.29
N CYS A 68 -0.44 18.74 13.11
CA CYS A 68 0.94 18.92 12.66
C CYS A 68 1.13 20.36 12.15
N PRO A 69 1.50 21.31 13.03
CA PRO A 69 1.67 22.71 12.64
C PRO A 69 2.72 22.96 11.55
N SER A 70 3.70 22.05 11.42
CA SER A 70 4.73 22.09 10.37
C SER A 70 4.30 21.42 9.05
N LEU A 71 3.06 20.92 8.95
CA LEU A 71 2.55 20.22 7.77
C LEU A 71 2.55 21.13 6.54
N LYS A 72 3.28 20.72 5.51
CA LYS A 72 3.27 21.38 4.21
C LYS A 72 2.19 20.75 3.32
N LEU A 73 1.21 21.56 2.92
CA LEU A 73 0.22 21.14 1.94
C LEU A 73 0.82 21.21 0.53
N VAL A 74 0.62 20.16 -0.25
CA VAL A 74 1.12 20.02 -1.63
C VAL A 74 -0.06 19.76 -2.55
N SER A 75 -0.26 20.62 -3.55
CA SER A 75 -1.28 20.40 -4.57
C SER A 75 -0.87 19.21 -5.43
N GLY A 76 -1.71 18.17 -5.45
CA GLY A 76 -1.41 16.95 -6.19
C GLY A 76 -1.39 17.13 -7.70
N ARG A 77 -0.55 16.36 -8.40
CA ARG A 77 -0.45 16.38 -9.87
C ARG A 77 -0.76 15.01 -10.44
N ALA A 78 -2.01 14.83 -10.89
CA ALA A 78 -2.54 13.54 -11.32
C ALA A 78 -1.71 12.90 -12.44
N GLU A 79 -1.13 13.71 -13.34
CA GLU A 79 -0.32 13.24 -14.46
C GLU A 79 0.93 12.48 -13.98
N ARG A 80 1.56 12.94 -12.89
CA ARG A 80 2.74 12.28 -12.31
C ARG A 80 2.38 10.92 -11.70
N TYR A 81 1.23 10.83 -11.04
CA TYR A 81 0.76 9.60 -10.44
C TYR A 81 0.47 8.58 -11.52
N ILE A 82 -0.33 8.95 -12.53
CA ILE A 82 -0.64 8.07 -13.67
C ILE A 82 0.62 7.62 -14.41
N ALA A 83 1.57 8.53 -14.66
CA ALA A 83 2.83 8.19 -15.31
C ALA A 83 3.64 7.18 -14.47
N THR A 84 3.72 7.38 -13.16
CA THR A 84 4.39 6.46 -12.24
C THR A 84 3.69 5.10 -12.19
N THR A 85 2.34 5.07 -12.18
CA THR A 85 1.54 3.84 -12.24
C THR A 85 1.87 3.03 -13.48
N LYS A 86 1.87 3.67 -14.64
CA LYS A 86 2.22 3.01 -15.91
C LYS A 86 3.62 2.40 -15.88
N ARG A 87 4.58 3.08 -15.26
CA ARG A 87 5.96 2.60 -15.15
C ARG A 87 6.06 1.36 -14.25
N PHE A 88 5.49 1.39 -13.04
CA PHE A 88 5.57 0.23 -12.17
C PHE A 88 4.77 -0.96 -12.74
N LEU A 89 3.61 -0.72 -13.36
CA LEU A 89 2.85 -1.79 -14.04
C LEU A 89 3.64 -2.39 -15.21
N SER A 90 4.40 -1.58 -15.95
CA SER A 90 5.28 -2.07 -17.01
C SER A 90 6.38 -2.99 -16.48
N ILE A 91 6.96 -2.66 -15.32
CA ILE A 91 7.94 -3.51 -14.63
C ILE A 91 7.27 -4.84 -14.24
N LEU A 92 6.12 -4.79 -13.57
CA LEU A 92 5.44 -6.00 -13.09
C LEU A 92 5.00 -6.95 -14.23
N LYS A 93 4.68 -6.43 -15.41
CA LYS A 93 4.38 -7.25 -16.59
C LYS A 93 5.57 -8.10 -17.04
N GLY A 94 6.80 -7.71 -16.72
CA GLY A 94 8.00 -8.51 -16.97
C GLY A 94 8.11 -9.74 -16.05
N TYR A 95 7.41 -9.73 -14.92
CA TYR A 95 7.44 -10.80 -13.92
C TYR A 95 6.35 -11.85 -14.13
N THR A 96 5.14 -11.42 -14.50
CA THR A 96 4.00 -12.31 -14.85
C THR A 96 3.00 -11.55 -15.71
N PRO A 97 2.34 -12.20 -16.68
CA PRO A 97 1.23 -11.60 -17.40
C PRO A 97 -0.07 -11.53 -16.56
N LEU A 98 -0.14 -12.26 -15.44
CA LEU A 98 -1.33 -12.39 -14.60
C LEU A 98 -1.42 -11.26 -13.56
N LEU A 99 -1.71 -10.06 -14.04
CA LEU A 99 -1.88 -8.86 -13.22
C LEU A 99 -3.36 -8.48 -13.11
N GLU A 100 -3.78 -8.05 -11.93
CA GLU A 100 -5.08 -7.40 -11.70
C GLU A 100 -4.87 -6.08 -10.97
N VAL A 101 -5.09 -4.98 -11.67
CA VAL A 101 -5.00 -3.63 -11.10
C VAL A 101 -6.20 -3.40 -10.19
N PHE A 102 -5.95 -3.16 -8.90
CA PHE A 102 -6.99 -2.91 -7.91
C PHE A 102 -7.24 -1.42 -7.69
N SER A 103 -6.19 -0.60 -7.74
CA SER A 103 -6.24 0.87 -7.67
C SER A 103 -5.05 1.48 -8.42
N ILE A 104 -4.88 2.80 -8.33
CA ILE A 104 -3.74 3.52 -8.94
C ILE A 104 -2.38 3.12 -8.34
N ASP A 105 -2.38 2.59 -7.12
CA ASP A 105 -1.23 2.23 -6.30
C ASP A 105 -1.24 0.78 -5.83
N GLU A 106 -2.23 -0.02 -6.24
CA GLU A 106 -2.37 -1.40 -5.84
C GLU A 106 -2.60 -2.36 -7.00
N VAL A 107 -1.95 -3.52 -6.92
CA VAL A 107 -2.04 -4.57 -7.94
C VAL A 107 -1.87 -5.95 -7.31
N PHE A 108 -2.68 -6.90 -7.77
CA PHE A 108 -2.50 -8.31 -7.48
C PHE A 108 -1.76 -8.99 -8.63
N MET A 109 -0.92 -9.95 -8.29
CA MET A 109 -0.19 -10.78 -9.24
C MET A 109 -0.39 -12.25 -8.87
N ASP A 110 -0.72 -13.08 -9.85
CA ASP A 110 -0.56 -14.53 -9.70
C ASP A 110 0.85 -14.92 -10.14
N ILE A 111 1.65 -15.38 -9.18
CA ILE A 111 3.05 -15.76 -9.38
C ILE A 111 3.25 -17.27 -9.30
N THR A 112 2.16 -18.06 -9.28
CA THR A 112 2.18 -19.50 -9.02
C THR A 112 3.13 -20.26 -9.97
N GLN A 113 3.22 -19.83 -11.23
CA GLN A 113 4.08 -20.45 -12.24
C GLN A 113 5.47 -19.79 -12.36
N GLU A 114 5.62 -18.57 -11.86
CA GLU A 114 6.79 -17.74 -12.14
C GLU A 114 7.79 -17.73 -10.98
N GLU A 115 7.32 -17.86 -9.74
CA GLU A 115 8.13 -17.64 -8.53
C GLU A 115 9.41 -18.48 -8.48
N ARG A 116 9.37 -19.73 -8.98
CA ARG A 116 10.53 -20.63 -8.99
C ARG A 116 11.67 -20.13 -9.85
N ARG A 117 11.36 -19.45 -10.97
CA ARG A 117 12.37 -18.85 -11.86
C ARG A 117 13.19 -17.77 -11.14
N TYR A 118 12.61 -17.14 -10.13
CA TYR A 118 13.24 -16.11 -9.32
C TYR A 118 13.82 -16.65 -8.00
N GLY A 119 13.83 -17.98 -7.81
CA GLY A 119 14.35 -18.59 -6.58
C GLY A 119 13.40 -18.53 -5.38
N GLY A 120 12.09 -18.33 -5.61
CA GLY A 120 11.10 -18.25 -4.55
C GLY A 120 10.23 -17.00 -4.63
N ALA A 121 9.01 -17.06 -4.10
CA ALA A 121 8.11 -15.90 -3.98
C ALA A 121 8.74 -14.71 -3.24
N LEU A 122 9.50 -14.97 -2.17
CA LEU A 122 10.22 -13.93 -1.42
C LEU A 122 11.37 -13.31 -2.21
N ALA A 123 12.10 -14.13 -2.98
CA ALA A 123 13.19 -13.64 -3.82
C ALA A 123 12.65 -12.78 -4.97
N MET A 124 11.57 -13.22 -5.63
CA MET A 124 10.83 -12.44 -6.63
C MET A 124 10.36 -11.09 -6.07
N ALA A 125 9.80 -11.06 -4.87
CA ALA A 125 9.37 -9.82 -4.23
C ALA A 125 10.53 -8.85 -3.96
N ARG A 126 11.71 -9.36 -3.56
CA ARG A 126 12.92 -8.55 -3.39
C ARG A 126 13.42 -7.99 -4.72
N SER A 127 13.47 -8.81 -5.78
CA SER A 127 13.83 -8.36 -7.12
C SER A 127 12.91 -7.25 -7.63
N ILE A 128 11.60 -7.37 -7.43
CA ILE A 128 10.64 -6.32 -7.78
C ILE A 128 10.95 -5.01 -7.05
N LYS A 129 11.24 -5.07 -5.73
CA LYS A 129 11.57 -3.87 -4.95
C LYS A 129 12.88 -3.22 -5.40
N GLU A 130 13.90 -4.02 -5.72
CA GLU A 130 15.17 -3.54 -6.26
C GLU A 130 14.97 -2.84 -7.61
N GLU A 131 14.19 -3.43 -8.51
CA GLU A 131 13.88 -2.83 -9.81
C GLU A 131 13.02 -1.57 -9.67
N PHE A 132 12.06 -1.56 -8.74
CA PHE A 132 11.31 -0.36 -8.41
C PHE A 132 12.22 0.76 -7.90
N ARG A 133 13.16 0.45 -7.00
CA ARG A 133 14.14 1.43 -6.51
C ARG A 133 14.99 1.99 -7.64
N ALA A 134 15.47 1.13 -8.54
CA ALA A 134 16.30 1.53 -9.68
C ALA A 134 15.53 2.36 -10.71
N ALA A 135 14.30 1.97 -11.04
CA ALA A 135 13.52 2.61 -12.09
C ALA A 135 12.71 3.82 -11.60
N LEU A 136 12.04 3.70 -10.45
CA LEU A 136 11.10 4.72 -9.95
C LEU A 136 11.79 5.71 -9.00
N GLY A 137 12.89 5.29 -8.37
CA GLY A 137 13.65 6.08 -7.41
C GLY A 137 13.38 5.68 -5.96
N GLU A 138 14.32 6.03 -5.08
CA GLU A 138 14.38 5.51 -3.71
C GLU A 138 13.24 5.92 -2.77
N HIS A 139 12.49 6.98 -3.09
CA HIS A 139 11.35 7.40 -2.27
C HIS A 139 10.06 6.67 -2.64
N ILE A 140 10.00 6.09 -3.84
CA ILE A 140 8.86 5.32 -4.31
C ILE A 140 9.07 3.86 -3.89
N THR A 141 8.44 3.51 -2.79
CA THR A 141 8.56 2.20 -2.13
C THR A 141 7.21 1.50 -2.14
N ALA A 142 7.24 0.18 -2.07
CA ALA A 142 6.06 -0.66 -2.09
C ALA A 142 6.14 -1.68 -0.95
N THR A 143 5.01 -1.93 -0.30
CA THR A 143 4.87 -3.07 0.60
C THR A 143 4.23 -4.22 -0.15
N ILE A 144 4.77 -5.43 0.04
CA ILE A 144 4.36 -6.63 -0.68
C ILE A 144 3.84 -7.67 0.30
N GLY A 145 2.65 -8.20 0.06
CA GLY A 145 2.08 -9.32 0.80
C GLY A 145 1.92 -10.54 -0.10
N ILE A 146 2.31 -11.71 0.39
CA ILE A 146 2.28 -12.97 -0.35
C ILE A 146 1.40 -13.96 0.41
N ALA A 147 0.38 -14.54 -0.24
CA ALA A 147 -0.49 -15.52 0.40
C ALA A 147 -1.19 -16.44 -0.62
N PRO A 148 -1.91 -17.49 -0.17
CA PRO A 148 -2.62 -18.40 -1.07
C PRO A 148 -3.83 -17.78 -1.80
N ASN A 149 -4.29 -16.60 -1.38
CA ASN A 149 -5.37 -15.86 -2.03
C ASN A 149 -5.21 -14.33 -1.84
N LYS A 150 -6.00 -13.56 -2.59
CA LYS A 150 -5.95 -12.09 -2.60
C LYS A 150 -6.27 -11.45 -1.25
N ALA A 151 -7.27 -11.97 -0.53
CA ALA A 151 -7.71 -11.39 0.74
C ALA A 151 -6.58 -11.43 1.79
N PHE A 152 -5.94 -12.58 1.92
CA PHE A 152 -4.78 -12.72 2.81
C PHE A 152 -3.56 -11.97 2.28
N ALA A 153 -3.29 -11.95 0.97
CA ALA A 153 -2.16 -11.22 0.41
C ALA A 153 -2.26 -9.72 0.76
N LYS A 154 -3.45 -9.13 0.61
CA LYS A 154 -3.70 -7.73 0.97
C LYS A 154 -3.63 -7.48 2.48
N LEU A 155 -4.14 -8.40 3.30
CA LEU A 155 -4.02 -8.30 4.76
C LEU A 155 -2.54 -8.31 5.21
N ILE A 156 -1.76 -9.23 4.67
CA ILE A 156 -0.34 -9.38 5.00
C ILE A 156 0.48 -8.18 4.52
N ALA A 157 0.17 -7.64 3.34
CA ALA A 157 0.76 -6.39 2.87
C ALA A 157 0.49 -5.27 3.87
N LYS A 158 -0.78 -5.10 4.32
CA LYS A 158 -1.14 -4.07 5.32
C LYS A 158 -0.35 -4.21 6.62
N ARG A 159 -0.19 -5.44 7.15
CA ARG A 159 0.58 -5.72 8.38
C ARG A 159 2.09 -5.56 8.23
N SER A 160 2.60 -5.58 7.00
CA SER A 160 4.03 -5.47 6.68
C SER A 160 4.45 -4.03 6.33
N LYS A 161 3.55 -3.06 6.39
CA LYS A 161 3.87 -1.67 6.05
C LYS A 161 4.78 -1.02 7.10
N PRO A 162 5.66 -0.09 6.69
CA PRO A 162 5.97 0.34 5.32
C PRO A 162 7.20 -0.38 4.75
N ASP A 163 7.34 -0.38 3.42
CA ASP A 163 8.46 -0.90 2.65
C ASP A 163 8.83 -2.36 2.95
N GLY A 164 7.88 -3.14 3.48
CA GLY A 164 8.10 -4.53 3.90
C GLY A 164 7.75 -5.58 2.85
N ILE A 165 8.10 -6.82 3.15
CA ILE A 165 7.61 -8.02 2.49
C ILE A 165 7.06 -8.95 3.58
N GLY A 166 5.80 -9.36 3.46
CA GLY A 166 5.20 -10.37 4.31
C GLY A 166 4.78 -11.59 3.51
N GLN A 167 4.84 -12.77 4.13
CA GLN A 167 4.36 -14.01 3.54
C GLN A 167 3.52 -14.78 4.56
N LEU A 168 2.37 -15.28 4.11
CA LEU A 168 1.52 -16.21 4.85
C LEU A 168 1.43 -17.51 4.06
N LYS A 169 1.74 -18.62 4.70
CA LYS A 169 1.56 -19.95 4.10
C LYS A 169 0.23 -20.55 4.51
N SER A 170 -0.21 -21.59 3.81
CA SER A 170 -1.51 -22.22 4.05
C SER A 170 -1.64 -22.78 5.47
N GLU A 171 -0.55 -23.33 6.01
CA GLU A 171 -0.46 -23.86 7.36
C GLU A 171 -0.62 -22.80 8.46
N ASP A 172 -0.32 -21.53 8.15
CA ASP A 172 -0.40 -20.40 9.09
C ASP A 172 -1.77 -19.72 9.08
N ILE A 173 -2.68 -20.10 8.17
CA ILE A 173 -4.02 -19.49 8.06
C ILE A 173 -4.89 -19.78 9.30
N PRO A 174 -5.03 -21.03 9.79
CA PRO A 174 -5.87 -21.31 10.95
C PRO A 174 -5.51 -20.51 12.21
N PRO A 175 -4.25 -20.43 12.67
CA PRO A 175 -3.92 -19.62 13.84
C PRO A 175 -4.14 -18.13 13.59
N LEU A 176 -3.85 -17.64 12.37
CA LEU A 176 -4.10 -16.25 12.01
C LEU A 176 -5.60 -15.90 12.13
N LEU A 177 -6.50 -16.75 11.63
CA LEU A 177 -7.94 -16.52 11.70
C LEU A 177 -8.48 -16.45 13.13
N ALA A 178 -7.82 -17.08 14.10
CA ALA A 178 -8.22 -17.01 15.51
C ALA A 178 -7.91 -15.65 16.16
N GLU A 179 -7.02 -14.85 15.55
CA GLU A 179 -6.49 -13.62 16.15
C GLU A 179 -6.83 -12.35 15.36
N ILE A 180 -7.15 -12.47 14.07
CA ILE A 180 -7.48 -11.30 13.23
C ILE A 180 -8.72 -10.62 13.77
N ALA A 181 -8.64 -9.32 14.06
CA ALA A 181 -9.84 -8.53 14.30
C ALA A 181 -10.67 -8.43 13.02
N ILE A 182 -11.99 -8.58 13.13
CA ILE A 182 -12.89 -8.61 11.97
C ILE A 182 -12.76 -7.37 11.07
N GLY A 183 -12.45 -6.20 11.63
CA GLY A 183 -12.21 -4.95 10.88
C GLY A 183 -10.90 -4.91 10.07
N GLU A 184 -10.00 -5.89 10.25
CA GLU A 184 -8.80 -6.01 9.40
C GLU A 184 -9.08 -6.73 8.08
N VAL A 185 -10.17 -7.50 8.00
CA VAL A 185 -10.52 -8.25 6.79
C VAL A 185 -10.90 -7.28 5.68
N CYS A 186 -10.30 -7.47 4.50
CA CYS A 186 -10.58 -6.64 3.33
C CYS A 186 -12.09 -6.69 2.99
N GLY A 187 -12.71 -5.52 2.86
CA GLY A 187 -14.15 -5.38 2.61
C GLY A 187 -14.98 -5.10 3.86
N ILE A 188 -14.43 -5.28 5.06
CA ILE A 188 -15.11 -4.96 6.32
C ILE A 188 -14.70 -3.55 6.75
N GLY A 189 -15.51 -2.57 6.37
CA GLY A 189 -15.37 -1.20 6.86
C GLY A 189 -15.99 -1.01 8.26
N ARG A 190 -15.67 0.12 8.90
CA ARG A 190 -16.12 0.48 10.27
C ARG A 190 -17.60 0.18 10.55
N ARG A 191 -18.51 0.53 9.64
CA ARG A 191 -19.95 0.29 9.83
C ARG A 191 -20.34 -1.20 9.84
N ILE A 192 -19.65 -2.02 9.05
CA ILE A 192 -19.87 -3.46 9.00
C ILE A 192 -19.25 -4.11 10.24
N GLU A 193 -18.04 -3.70 10.60
CA GLU A 193 -17.37 -4.11 11.84
C GLU A 193 -18.26 -3.85 13.08
N GLU A 194 -18.78 -2.62 13.22
CA GLU A 194 -19.70 -2.26 14.33
C GLU A 194 -20.97 -3.14 14.36
N ARG A 195 -21.45 -3.58 13.20
CA ARG A 195 -22.62 -4.49 13.12
C ARG A 195 -22.27 -5.91 13.52
N LEU A 196 -21.11 -6.42 13.09
CA LEU A 196 -20.62 -7.77 13.42
C LEU A 196 -20.31 -7.88 14.91
N GLN A 197 -19.66 -6.87 15.49
CA GLN A 197 -19.37 -6.83 16.93
C GLN A 197 -20.64 -6.86 17.79
N ARG A 198 -21.74 -6.22 17.35
CA ARG A 198 -23.03 -6.26 18.07
C ARG A 198 -23.66 -7.65 18.12
N VAL A 199 -23.29 -8.56 17.21
CA VAL A 199 -23.76 -9.94 17.20
C VAL A 199 -22.70 -10.92 17.73
N GLY A 200 -21.66 -10.42 18.40
CA GLY A 200 -20.61 -11.23 19.04
C GLY A 200 -19.52 -11.73 18.11
N ILE A 201 -19.44 -11.23 16.87
CA ILE A 201 -18.40 -11.57 15.90
C ILE A 201 -17.28 -10.52 16.02
N HIS A 202 -16.17 -10.92 16.62
CA HIS A 202 -15.01 -10.05 16.86
C HIS A 202 -13.78 -10.42 16.03
N THR A 203 -13.66 -11.69 15.67
CA THR A 203 -12.58 -12.30 14.90
C THR A 203 -13.13 -13.10 13.74
#